data_AF-A0A843A1U8-F1
#
_entry.id   AF-A0A843A1U8-F1
#
_cell.length_a   1.000
_cell.length_b   1.000
_cell.length_c   1.000
_cell.angle_alpha   90.00
_cell.angle_beta   90.00
_cell.angle_gamma   90.00
#
_symmetry.space_group_name_H-M   'P 1'
#
loop_
_entity.id
_entity.type
_entity.pdbx_description
1 polymer ?
#
loop_
_entity_poly.entity_id
_entity_poly.type
_entity_poly.pdbx_seq_one_letter_code
_entity_poly.pdbx_strand_id
1 'polypeptide(L)'
;MRKTNWKVYEKAEEEEFRLFLEISKKIIWNQQPPQHWRTKKKKPGRPPAYDWKGLVILLLLKMFYRLKFREITSFAKGFPGLREQLELKKTPSRSTLQRTMKKLDKAWLRTANEAIVNEFKKSENTSA
;
A
#
# COMPACT_ATOMS: atom_id res chain seq x y z
N MET A 1 15.15 -25.10 -25.31
CA MET A 1 14.42 -24.46 -24.18
C MET A 1 15.39 -23.57 -23.43
N ARG A 2 15.24 -22.23 -23.49
CA ARG A 2 16.02 -21.33 -22.62
C ARG A 2 15.59 -21.60 -21.18
N LYS A 3 16.53 -21.98 -20.30
CA LYS A 3 16.28 -22.06 -18.85
C LYS A 3 16.07 -20.64 -18.35
N THR A 4 14.81 -20.24 -18.18
CA THR A 4 14.42 -18.98 -17.54
C THR A 4 15.11 -18.90 -16.18
N ASN A 5 15.95 -17.88 -15.99
CA ASN A 5 16.73 -17.74 -14.76
C ASN A 5 15.82 -17.22 -13.64
N TRP A 6 15.14 -18.14 -12.96
CA TRP A 6 14.14 -17.86 -11.92
C TRP A 6 14.64 -16.88 -10.85
N LYS A 7 15.94 -16.95 -10.51
CA LYS A 7 16.57 -16.03 -9.55
C LYS A 7 16.59 -14.56 -10.00
N VAL A 8 16.67 -14.32 -11.31
CA VAL A 8 16.62 -12.95 -11.87
C VAL A 8 15.19 -12.41 -11.82
N TYR A 9 14.19 -13.27 -12.05
CA TYR A 9 12.78 -12.90 -11.90
C TYR A 9 12.43 -12.59 -10.44
N GLU A 10 12.86 -13.44 -9.50
CA GLU A 10 12.65 -13.22 -8.06
C GLU A 10 13.31 -11.91 -7.60
N LYS A 11 14.53 -11.63 -8.05
CA LYS A 11 15.23 -10.37 -7.73
C LYS A 11 14.53 -9.15 -8.33
N ALA A 12 14.07 -9.22 -9.57
CA ALA A 12 13.33 -8.13 -10.22
C ALA A 12 11.99 -7.88 -9.49
N GLU A 13 11.29 -8.94 -9.10
CA GLU A 13 10.03 -8.84 -8.33
C GLU A 13 10.26 -8.23 -6.93
N GLU A 14 11.36 -8.60 -6.26
CA GLU A 14 11.78 -7.97 -4.99
C GLU A 14 12.11 -6.48 -5.15
N GLU A 15 12.78 -6.12 -6.25
CA GLU A 15 13.14 -4.73 -6.55
C GLU A 15 11.91 -3.89 -6.88
N GLU A 16 11.00 -4.40 -7.71
CA GLU A 16 9.70 -3.77 -7.98
C GLU A 16 8.88 -3.59 -6.69
N PHE A 17 8.85 -4.61 -5.82
CA PHE A 17 8.18 -4.54 -4.53
C PHE A 17 8.77 -3.45 -3.64
N ARG A 18 10.10 -3.40 -3.55
CA ARG A 18 10.83 -2.40 -2.75
C ARG A 18 10.55 -0.99 -3.26
N LEU A 19 10.69 -0.78 -4.56
CA LEU A 19 10.44 0.51 -5.22
C LEU A 19 8.99 0.96 -4.99
N PHE A 20 8.04 0.04 -5.14
CA PHE A 20 6.64 0.30 -4.86
C PHE A 20 6.40 0.76 -3.43
N LEU A 21 6.96 0.06 -2.43
CA LEU A 21 6.80 0.44 -1.04
C LEU A 21 7.44 1.79 -0.73
N GLU A 22 8.64 2.04 -1.25
CA GLU A 22 9.36 3.30 -1.05
C GLU A 22 8.58 4.49 -1.59
N ILE A 23 8.19 4.44 -2.86
CA ILE A 23 7.43 5.51 -3.52
C ILE A 23 6.07 5.68 -2.85
N SER A 24 5.34 4.58 -2.61
CA SER A 24 4.03 4.65 -1.98
C SER A 24 4.12 5.26 -0.59
N LYS A 25 5.12 4.88 0.21
CA LYS A 25 5.33 5.49 1.53
C LYS A 25 5.65 6.97 1.40
N LYS A 26 6.61 7.36 0.54
CA LYS A 26 6.99 8.75 0.32
C LYS A 26 5.77 9.62 -0.03
N ILE A 27 4.91 9.16 -0.93
CA ILE A 27 3.73 9.93 -1.34
C ILE A 27 2.65 9.93 -0.26
N ILE A 28 2.29 8.76 0.27
CA ILE A 28 1.17 8.63 1.22
C ILE A 28 1.51 9.27 2.58
N TRP A 29 2.75 9.23 3.06
CA TRP A 29 3.12 9.88 4.32
C TRP A 29 3.01 11.40 4.28
N ASN A 30 3.22 11.99 3.12
CA ASN A 30 3.15 13.44 2.91
C ASN A 30 1.76 13.93 2.45
N GLN A 31 0.81 13.01 2.25
CA GLN A 31 -0.55 13.32 1.84
C GLN A 31 -1.45 13.69 3.02
N GLN A 32 -2.40 14.59 2.76
CA GLN A 32 -3.49 14.84 3.70
C GLN A 32 -4.39 13.59 3.80
N PRO A 33 -4.98 13.29 4.96
CA PRO A 33 -5.82 12.11 5.12
C PRO A 33 -7.05 12.13 4.19
N PRO A 34 -7.55 10.96 3.73
CA PRO A 34 -8.80 10.88 3.00
C PRO A 34 -9.97 11.50 3.79
N GLN A 35 -11.03 11.92 3.11
CA GLN A 35 -12.11 12.70 3.73
C GLN A 35 -12.70 12.01 4.98
N HIS A 36 -12.90 10.69 4.92
CA HIS A 36 -13.41 9.92 6.06
C HIS A 36 -12.54 10.04 7.31
N TRP A 37 -11.21 10.12 7.18
CA TRP A 37 -10.30 10.25 8.32
C TRP A 37 -10.17 11.69 8.81
N ARG A 38 -10.41 12.69 7.94
CA ARG A 38 -10.49 14.11 8.32
C ARG A 38 -11.74 14.43 9.13
N THR A 39 -12.90 13.90 8.74
CA THR A 39 -14.20 14.22 9.37
C THR A 39 -14.54 13.32 10.56
N LYS A 40 -13.80 12.23 10.76
CA LYS A 40 -14.05 11.32 11.87
C LYS A 40 -13.71 11.99 13.19
N LYS A 41 -14.73 12.40 13.93
CA LYS A 41 -14.61 12.83 15.33
C LYS A 41 -13.86 11.75 16.12
N LYS A 42 -12.76 12.14 16.78
CA LYS A 42 -12.04 11.24 17.70
C LYS A 42 -12.99 10.92 18.85
N LYS A 43 -13.51 9.69 18.90
CA LYS A 43 -14.30 9.24 20.05
C LYS A 43 -13.35 9.05 21.24
N PRO A 44 -13.64 9.65 22.41
CA PRO A 44 -12.85 9.39 23.60
C PRO A 44 -12.86 7.88 23.95
N GLY A 45 -11.72 7.36 24.42
CA GLY A 45 -11.61 5.99 24.94
C GLY A 45 -11.31 4.87 23.94
N ARG A 46 -11.31 5.10 22.62
CA ARG A 46 -10.91 4.06 21.65
C ARG A 46 -10.13 4.63 20.46
N PRO A 47 -8.79 4.62 20.50
CA PRO A 47 -8.00 5.04 19.35
C PRO A 47 -8.31 4.15 18.14
N PRO A 48 -8.22 4.69 16.90
CA PRO A 48 -8.35 3.87 15.71
C PRO A 48 -7.31 2.74 15.75
N ALA A 49 -7.75 1.52 15.44
CA ALA A 49 -6.90 0.33 15.51
C ALA A 49 -5.76 0.32 14.48
N TYR A 50 -5.85 1.17 13.45
CA TYR A 50 -4.93 1.25 12.33
C TYR A 50 -4.81 2.70 11.87
N ASP A 51 -3.60 3.13 11.53
CA ASP A 51 -3.38 4.35 10.75
C ASP A 51 -3.91 4.17 9.32
N TRP A 52 -4.44 5.24 8.73
CA TRP A 52 -4.97 5.21 7.37
C TRP A 52 -3.89 4.97 6.33
N LYS A 53 -2.66 5.46 6.57
CA LYS A 53 -1.56 5.38 5.62
C LYS A 53 -1.19 3.94 5.32
N GLY A 54 -0.91 3.13 6.35
CA GLY A 54 -0.60 1.71 6.20
C GLY A 54 -1.75 0.91 5.58
N LEU A 55 -3.00 1.25 5.91
CA LEU A 55 -4.18 0.63 5.30
C LEU A 55 -4.31 0.95 3.80
N VAL A 56 -4.04 2.19 3.40
CA VAL A 56 -4.07 2.59 2.00
C VAL A 56 -2.96 1.90 1.23
N ILE A 57 -1.73 1.88 1.74
CA ILE A 57 -0.62 1.22 1.02
C ILE A 57 -0.89 -0.28 0.84
N LEU A 58 -1.47 -0.98 1.84
CA LEU A 58 -1.91 -2.37 1.64
C LEU A 58 -2.96 -2.52 0.54
N LEU A 59 -3.88 -1.56 0.42
CA LEU A 59 -4.89 -1.59 -0.66
C LEU A 59 -4.27 -1.28 -2.02
N LEU A 60 -3.30 -0.37 -2.10
CA LEU A 60 -2.55 -0.10 -3.32
C LEU A 60 -1.75 -1.33 -3.75
N LEU A 61 -1.07 -1.98 -2.80
CA LEU A 61 -0.33 -3.22 -3.03
C LEU A 61 -1.23 -4.34 -3.54
N LYS A 62 -2.43 -4.47 -2.96
CA LYS A 62 -3.47 -5.37 -3.44
C LYS A 62 -3.83 -5.08 -4.90
N MET A 63 -3.93 -3.80 -5.31
CA MET A 63 -4.24 -3.45 -6.71
C MET A 63 -3.07 -3.73 -7.64
N PHE A 64 -1.85 -3.41 -7.20
CA PHE A 64 -0.61 -3.62 -7.94
C PHE A 64 -0.44 -5.09 -8.33
N TYR A 65 -0.50 -6.00 -7.35
CA TYR A 65 -0.46 -7.45 -7.58
C TYR A 65 -1.79 -8.08 -7.96
N ARG A 66 -2.85 -7.28 -8.19
CA ARG A 66 -4.21 -7.75 -8.53
C ARG A 66 -4.79 -8.80 -7.57
N LEU A 67 -4.39 -8.74 -6.29
CA LEU A 67 -4.80 -9.68 -5.25
C LEU A 67 -6.25 -9.46 -4.81
N LYS A 68 -6.87 -10.52 -4.32
CA LYS A 68 -8.13 -10.49 -3.55
C LYS A 68 -7.85 -10.05 -2.11
N PHE A 69 -8.90 -9.61 -1.41
CA PHE A 69 -8.77 -9.15 -0.01
C PHE A 69 -8.24 -10.21 0.96
N ARG A 70 -8.52 -11.49 0.72
CA ARG A 70 -7.97 -12.57 1.55
C ARG A 70 -6.48 -12.79 1.27
N GLU A 71 -6.10 -12.73 0.00
CA GLU A 71 -4.72 -12.93 -0.46
C GLU A 71 -3.80 -11.84 0.08
N ILE A 72 -4.19 -10.56 0.03
CA ILE A 72 -3.36 -9.48 0.63
C ILE A 72 -3.24 -9.61 2.16
N THR A 73 -4.28 -10.08 2.85
CA THR A 73 -4.18 -10.36 4.29
C THR A 73 -3.21 -11.52 4.57
N SER A 74 -3.22 -12.57 3.76
CA SER A 74 -2.27 -13.68 3.88
C SER A 74 -0.84 -13.24 3.52
N PHE A 75 -0.68 -12.48 2.45
CA PHE A 75 0.59 -11.88 2.04
C PHE A 75 1.20 -11.05 3.17
N ALA A 76 0.42 -10.14 3.77
CA ALA A 76 0.88 -9.30 4.87
C ALA A 76 1.11 -10.04 6.20
N LYS A 77 0.70 -11.31 6.31
CA LYS A 77 1.11 -12.20 7.41
C LYS A 77 2.39 -12.94 7.10
N GLY A 78 2.57 -13.36 5.84
CA GLY A 78 3.71 -14.14 5.38
C GLY A 78 4.96 -13.31 5.09
N PHE A 79 4.84 -12.00 4.87
CA PHE A 79 5.96 -11.10 4.60
C PHE A 79 6.51 -10.49 5.90
N PRO A 80 7.70 -10.90 6.38
CA PRO A 80 8.32 -10.33 7.58
C PRO A 80 8.65 -8.85 7.35
N GLY A 81 8.40 -7.98 8.32
CA GLY A 81 8.77 -6.56 8.23
C GLY A 81 7.75 -5.65 7.52
N LEU A 82 6.80 -6.19 6.75
CA LEU A 82 5.81 -5.34 6.04
C LEU A 82 4.94 -4.55 7.03
N ARG A 83 4.57 -5.15 8.16
CA ARG A 83 3.74 -4.47 9.17
C ARG A 83 4.49 -3.30 9.78
N GLU A 84 5.74 -3.51 10.11
CA GLU A 84 6.65 -2.53 10.69
C GLU A 84 6.88 -1.40 9.69
N GLN A 85 7.14 -1.72 8.42
CA GLN A 85 7.28 -0.75 7.35
C GLN A 85 6.02 0.11 7.13
N LEU A 86 4.84 -0.43 7.37
CA LEU A 86 3.56 0.26 7.21
C LEU A 86 3.00 0.83 8.52
N GLU A 87 3.77 0.77 9.62
CA GLU A 87 3.37 1.22 10.96
C GLU A 87 2.04 0.56 11.44
N LEU A 88 1.83 -0.69 11.06
CA LEU A 88 0.64 -1.47 11.39
C LEU A 88 0.89 -2.34 12.64
N LYS A 89 0.19 -2.05 13.74
CA LYS A 89 0.27 -2.83 14.99
C LYS A 89 -0.07 -4.31 14.82
N LYS A 90 -0.93 -4.64 13.85
CA LYS A 90 -1.32 -6.02 13.50
C LYS A 90 -1.71 -6.08 12.03
N THR A 91 -1.79 -7.28 11.44
CA THR A 91 -2.30 -7.41 10.08
C THR A 91 -3.79 -7.07 10.04
N PRO A 92 -4.24 -6.17 9.14
CA PRO A 92 -5.65 -5.92 8.91
C PRO A 92 -6.38 -7.16 8.37
N SER A 93 -7.56 -7.45 8.91
CA SER A 93 -8.40 -8.53 8.37
C SER A 93 -9.01 -8.16 7.02
N ARG A 94 -9.47 -9.17 6.29
CA ARG A 94 -10.23 -9.01 5.02
C ARG A 94 -11.35 -7.96 5.15
N SER A 95 -12.15 -8.06 6.21
CA SER A 95 -13.29 -7.15 6.44
C SER A 95 -12.83 -5.73 6.75
N THR A 96 -11.70 -5.56 7.44
CA THR A 96 -11.12 -4.25 7.69
C THR A 96 -10.72 -3.59 6.37
N LEU A 97 -9.96 -4.30 5.52
CA LEU A 97 -9.54 -3.78 4.22
C LEU A 97 -10.72 -3.44 3.30
N GLN A 98 -11.75 -4.30 3.26
CA GLN A 98 -12.98 -4.02 2.50
C GLN A 98 -13.69 -2.76 2.98
N ARG A 99 -13.85 -2.59 4.31
CA ARG A 99 -14.46 -1.38 4.88
C ARG A 99 -13.61 -0.15 4.62
N THR A 100 -12.28 -0.26 4.70
CA THR A 100 -11.35 0.82 4.38
C THR A 100 -11.52 1.25 2.93
N MET A 101 -11.53 0.31 1.97
CA MET A 101 -11.67 0.64 0.56
C MET A 101 -12.97 1.40 0.25
N LYS A 102 -14.08 1.01 0.90
CA LYS A 102 -15.37 1.73 0.78
C LYS A 102 -15.36 3.16 1.31
N LYS A 103 -14.39 3.51 2.17
CA LYS A 103 -14.27 4.83 2.80
C LYS A 103 -13.32 5.76 2.07
N LEU A 104 -12.57 5.24 1.10
CA LEU A 104 -11.68 6.04 0.27
C LEU A 104 -12.52 6.71 -0.82
N ASP A 105 -12.46 8.04 -0.87
CA ASP A 105 -13.12 8.78 -1.92
C ASP A 105 -12.32 8.70 -3.22
N LYS A 106 -13.04 8.65 -4.36
CA LYS A 106 -12.43 8.45 -5.68
C LYS A 106 -11.48 9.60 -6.06
N ALA A 107 -11.79 10.82 -5.65
CA ALA A 107 -10.99 12.00 -5.94
C ALA A 107 -9.62 11.90 -5.25
N TRP A 108 -9.59 11.59 -3.95
CA TRP A 108 -8.36 11.38 -3.21
C TRP A 108 -7.52 10.23 -3.78
N LEU A 109 -8.16 9.10 -4.12
CA LEU A 109 -7.47 7.97 -4.76
C LEU A 109 -6.82 8.35 -6.08
N ARG A 110 -7.51 9.15 -6.90
CA ARG A 110 -6.98 9.64 -8.18
C ARG A 110 -5.74 10.50 -7.97
N THR A 111 -5.80 11.47 -7.05
CA THR A 111 -4.66 12.33 -6.72
C THR A 111 -3.48 11.52 -6.19
N ALA A 112 -3.72 10.57 -5.28
CA ALA A 112 -2.67 9.71 -4.77
C ALA A 112 -2.03 8.85 -5.88
N ASN A 113 -2.85 8.28 -6.76
CA ASN A 113 -2.38 7.47 -7.89
C ASN A 113 -1.56 8.30 -8.89
N GLU A 114 -2.03 9.49 -9.26
CA GLU A 114 -1.31 10.40 -10.16
C GLU A 114 0.06 10.78 -9.58
N ALA A 115 0.14 11.08 -8.28
CA ALA A 115 1.39 11.37 -7.61
C ALA A 115 2.36 10.17 -7.59
N ILE A 116 1.85 8.96 -7.32
CA ILE A 116 2.65 7.73 -7.34
C ILE A 116 3.17 7.44 -8.76
N VAL A 117 2.29 7.45 -9.77
CA VAL A 117 2.67 7.17 -11.17
C VAL A 117 3.69 8.19 -11.68
N ASN A 118 3.52 9.47 -11.36
CA ASN A 118 4.48 10.50 -11.74
C ASN A 118 5.85 10.28 -11.09
N GLU A 119 5.88 9.79 -9.85
CA GLU A 119 7.14 9.48 -9.18
C GLU A 119 7.81 8.24 -9.79
N PHE A 120 7.03 7.20 -10.12
CA PHE A 120 7.54 6.01 -10.82
C PHE A 120 8.17 6.37 -12.17
N LYS A 121 7.51 7.21 -12.98
CA LYS A 121 8.05 7.68 -14.26
C LYS A 121 9.36 8.46 -14.09
N LYS A 122 9.48 9.24 -13.01
CA LYS A 122 10.74 9.94 -12.72
C LYS A 122 11.85 8.98 -12.34
N SER A 123 11.56 7.95 -11.53
CA SER A 123 12.57 6.95 -11.17
C SER A 123 13.03 6.16 -12.40
N GLU A 124 12.13 5.80 -13.32
CA GLU A 124 12.50 5.13 -14.58
C GLU A 124 13.38 6.02 -15.47
N ASN A 125 13.05 7.31 -15.60
CA ASN A 125 13.83 8.26 -16.40
C ASN A 125 15.18 8.63 -15.79
N THR A 126 15.40 8.38 -14.49
CA THR A 126 16.69 8.65 -13.81
C THR A 126 17.63 7.45 -13.88
N SER A 127 17.09 6.26 -14.19
CA SER A 127 17.85 5.02 -14.35
C SER A 127 18.17 4.68 -15.81
N ALA A 128 17.83 5.56 -16.75
CA ALA A 128 18.15 5.51 -18.18
C ALA A 128 19.27 6.50 -18.51
#